data_AF-A0A3D3JRM8-F1
#
_entry.id   AF-A0A3D3JRM8-F1
#
_cell.length_a   1.000
_cell.length_b   1.000
_cell.length_c   1.000
_cell.angle_alpha   90.00
_cell.angle_beta   90.00
_cell.angle_gamma   90.00
#
_symmetry.space_group_name_H-M   'P 1'
#
loop_
_entity.id
_entity.type
_entity.pdbx_description
1 polymer ?
#
loop_
_entity_poly.entity_id
_entity_poly.type
_entity_poly.pdbx_seq_one_letter_code
_entity_poly.pdbx_strand_id
1 'polypeptide(L)'
;MKLYSDRNLRQLKAVRLKFLRNSRGFLHAYRFPIIALAAAAALDCISTTHFMLYERDHMSEVHPVFFWAAAWFGPVCGPIVGKSIQIVFGLIATVYVRPYASLLLWATTVLYSYAFLHNLYVTEVFTVWARTSGG
;
A
#
# COMPACT_ATOMS: atom_id res chain seq x y z
N MET A 1 -38.87 3.23 -10.52
CA MET A 1 -38.33 2.91 -9.17
C MET A 1 -37.20 3.90 -8.88
N LYS A 2 -37.36 4.86 -7.95
CA LYS A 2 -36.27 5.80 -7.60
C LYS A 2 -35.26 5.05 -6.72
N LEU A 3 -34.09 4.74 -7.28
CA LEU A 3 -33.02 3.98 -6.60
C LEU A 3 -32.44 4.71 -5.37
N TYR A 4 -32.62 6.03 -5.27
CA TYR A 4 -32.09 6.86 -4.18
C TYR A 4 -33.12 7.89 -3.68
N SER A 5 -33.20 8.02 -2.35
CA SER A 5 -33.94 9.10 -1.68
C SER A 5 -33.26 10.45 -1.90
N ASP A 6 -34.04 11.54 -1.96
CA ASP A 6 -33.52 12.91 -2.06
C ASP A 6 -32.60 13.31 -0.89
N ARG A 7 -32.66 12.59 0.24
CA ARG A 7 -31.67 12.71 1.33
C ARG A 7 -30.31 12.12 0.94
N ASN A 8 -30.30 10.95 0.30
CA ASN A 8 -29.06 10.27 -0.11
C ASN A 8 -28.32 11.08 -1.18
N LEU A 9 -29.04 11.67 -2.13
CA LEU A 9 -28.46 12.54 -3.16
C LEU A 9 -27.77 13.78 -2.56
N ARG A 10 -28.37 14.38 -1.52
CA ARG A 10 -27.78 15.52 -0.80
C ARG A 10 -26.52 15.12 -0.03
N GLN A 11 -26.55 13.98 0.65
CA GLN A 11 -25.37 13.45 1.35
C GLN A 11 -24.22 13.15 0.38
N LEU A 12 -24.51 12.54 -0.78
CA LEU A 12 -23.50 12.24 -1.78
C LEU A 12 -22.82 13.51 -2.32
N LYS A 13 -23.62 14.56 -2.58
CA LYS A 13 -23.10 15.87 -2.98
C LYS A 13 -22.21 16.48 -1.89
N ALA A 14 -22.62 16.40 -0.62
CA ALA A 14 -21.85 16.92 0.50
C ALA A 14 -20.50 16.20 0.68
N VAL A 15 -20.50 14.87 0.58
CA VAL A 15 -19.27 14.04 0.62
C VAL A 15 -18.34 14.40 -0.53
N ARG A 16 -18.85 14.52 -1.75
CA ARG A 16 -18.08 14.93 -2.93
C ARG A 16 -17.48 16.33 -2.77
N LEU A 17 -18.25 17.30 -2.26
CA LEU A 17 -17.75 18.66 -2.03
C LEU A 17 -16.64 18.68 -0.97
N LYS A 18 -16.81 17.92 0.12
CA LYS A 18 -15.79 17.77 1.16
C LYS A 18 -14.51 17.17 0.59
N PHE A 19 -14.62 16.14 -0.24
CA PHE A 19 -13.48 15.53 -0.92
C PHE A 19 -12.77 16.56 -1.81
N LEU A 20 -13.48 17.23 -2.72
CA LEU A 20 -12.89 18.22 -3.64
C LEU A 20 -12.18 19.36 -2.89
N ARG A 21 -12.79 19.85 -1.81
CA ARG A 21 -12.16 20.87 -0.94
C ARG A 21 -10.88 20.35 -0.30
N ASN A 22 -10.91 19.11 0.20
CA ASN A 22 -9.75 18.50 0.84
C ASN A 22 -8.66 18.10 -0.16
N SER A 23 -9.00 17.75 -1.40
CA SER A 23 -8.05 17.41 -2.47
C SER A 23 -7.24 18.62 -2.92
N ARG A 24 -7.81 19.83 -2.84
CA ARG A 24 -7.13 21.04 -3.32
C ARG A 24 -5.86 21.30 -2.51
N GLY A 25 -4.71 21.26 -3.21
CA GLY A 25 -3.39 21.44 -2.61
C GLY A 25 -2.88 20.25 -1.78
N PHE A 26 -3.60 19.13 -1.74
CA PHE A 26 -3.21 17.96 -0.94
C PHE A 26 -1.86 17.40 -1.38
N LEU A 27 -1.69 17.14 -2.68
CA LEU A 27 -0.45 16.59 -3.22
C LEU A 27 0.76 17.50 -2.96
N HIS A 28 0.57 18.81 -3.00
CA HIS A 28 1.65 19.76 -2.75
C HIS A 28 2.02 19.80 -1.25
N ALA A 29 1.01 19.83 -0.37
CA ALA A 29 1.21 19.88 1.08
C ALA A 29 1.84 18.60 1.65
N TYR A 30 1.49 17.43 1.10
CA TYR A 30 1.95 16.12 1.58
C TYR A 30 2.93 15.44 0.61
N ARG A 31 3.62 16.21 -0.26
CA ARG A 31 4.52 15.65 -1.28
C ARG A 31 5.61 14.74 -0.69
N PHE A 32 6.22 15.15 0.42
CA PHE A 32 7.30 14.39 1.06
C PHE A 32 6.81 13.05 1.63
N PRO A 33 5.75 13.01 2.47
CA PRO A 33 5.25 11.73 2.95
C PRO A 33 4.67 10.85 1.84
N ILE A 34 4.12 11.44 0.76
CA ILE A 34 3.68 10.66 -0.42
C ILE A 34 4.87 10.03 -1.14
N ILE A 35 5.97 10.76 -1.35
CA ILE A 35 7.19 10.23 -1.98
C ILE A 35 7.79 9.13 -1.11
N ALA A 36 7.88 9.35 0.21
CA ALA A 36 8.39 8.35 1.16
C ALA A 36 7.52 7.08 1.15
N LEU A 37 6.19 7.24 1.17
CA LEU A 37 5.25 6.13 1.05
C LEU A 37 5.43 5.37 -0.25
N ALA A 38 5.54 6.07 -1.38
CA ALA A 38 5.72 5.46 -2.69
C ALA A 38 7.04 4.67 -2.78
N ALA A 39 8.13 5.22 -2.25
CA ALA A 39 9.42 4.54 -2.19
C ALA A 39 9.36 3.29 -1.30
N ALA A 40 8.81 3.39 -0.09
CA ALA A 40 8.65 2.27 0.83
C ALA A 40 7.75 1.17 0.23
N ALA A 41 6.64 1.54 -0.40
CA ALA A 41 5.74 0.60 -1.05
C ALA A 41 6.40 -0.09 -2.27
N ALA A 42 7.22 0.62 -3.04
CA ALA A 42 7.95 0.04 -4.15
C ALA A 42 8.99 -0.99 -3.68
N LEU A 43 9.78 -0.65 -2.65
CA LEU A 43 10.75 -1.57 -2.04
C LEU A 43 10.06 -2.81 -1.48
N ASP A 44 8.97 -2.63 -0.75
CA ASP A 44 8.16 -3.73 -0.22
C ASP A 44 7.58 -4.58 -1.36
N CYS A 45 7.10 -3.98 -2.46
CA CYS A 45 6.62 -4.71 -3.64
C CYS A 45 7.70 -5.60 -4.24
N ILE A 46 8.91 -5.04 -4.41
CA ILE A 46 10.06 -5.77 -4.96
C ILE A 46 10.44 -6.93 -4.03
N SER A 47 10.53 -6.70 -2.72
CA SER A 47 10.90 -7.77 -1.78
C SER A 47 9.83 -8.85 -1.68
N THR A 48 8.54 -8.49 -1.74
CA THR A 48 7.45 -9.47 -1.76
C THR A 48 7.50 -10.33 -3.03
N THR A 49 7.72 -9.68 -4.19
CA THR A 49 7.84 -10.39 -5.47
C THR A 49 9.03 -11.34 -5.46
N HIS A 50 10.18 -10.91 -4.93
CA HIS A 50 11.35 -11.76 -4.77
C HIS A 50 11.06 -12.94 -3.84
N PHE A 51 10.47 -12.70 -2.67
CA PHE A 51 10.11 -13.73 -1.71
C PHE A 51 9.16 -14.79 -2.29
N MET A 52 8.12 -14.37 -3.01
CA MET A 52 7.17 -15.26 -3.70
C MET A 52 7.80 -16.09 -4.84
N LEU A 53 8.82 -15.54 -5.50
CA LEU A 53 9.47 -16.22 -6.62
C LEU A 53 10.51 -17.24 -6.18
N TYR A 54 11.23 -16.98 -5.09
CA TYR A 54 12.45 -17.72 -4.76
C TYR A 54 12.33 -18.64 -3.53
N GLU A 55 11.42 -18.40 -2.59
CA GLU A 55 11.46 -19.10 -1.29
C GLU A 55 10.16 -19.69 -0.80
N ARG A 56 9.03 -19.04 -1.05
CA ARG A 56 7.73 -19.58 -0.65
C ARG A 56 6.78 -19.63 -1.83
N ASP A 57 6.26 -20.83 -2.07
CA ASP A 57 5.03 -21.04 -2.84
C ASP A 57 3.96 -20.03 -2.39
N HIS A 58 3.25 -19.44 -3.36
CA HIS A 58 2.22 -18.40 -3.23
C HIS A 58 1.17 -18.65 -2.14
N MET A 59 1.04 -19.89 -1.71
CA MET A 59 0.12 -20.38 -0.69
C MET A 59 0.52 -20.02 0.75
N SER A 60 1.74 -19.55 0.99
CA SER A 60 2.24 -19.27 2.35
C SER A 60 2.02 -17.82 2.82
N GLU A 61 1.34 -17.01 2.02
CA GLU A 61 1.09 -15.61 2.33
C GLU A 61 -0.14 -15.44 3.24
N VAL A 62 0.08 -14.88 4.43
CA VAL A 62 -0.97 -14.71 5.46
C VAL A 62 -1.91 -13.53 5.14
N HIS A 63 -1.52 -12.63 4.24
CA HIS A 63 -2.34 -11.48 3.90
C HIS A 63 -3.40 -11.84 2.84
N PRO A 64 -4.70 -11.80 3.18
CA PRO A 64 -5.76 -12.26 2.27
C PRO A 64 -5.82 -11.47 0.96
N VAL A 65 -5.45 -10.18 0.96
CA VAL A 65 -5.44 -9.37 -0.27
C VAL A 65 -4.31 -9.80 -1.22
N PHE A 66 -3.14 -10.16 -0.70
CA PHE A 66 -2.02 -10.62 -1.52
C PHE A 66 -2.23 -12.07 -1.97
N PHE A 67 -2.80 -12.93 -1.13
CA PHE A 67 -3.23 -14.27 -1.51
C PHE A 67 -4.24 -14.26 -2.68
N TRP A 68 -5.30 -13.44 -2.59
CA TRP A 68 -6.29 -13.34 -3.67
C TRP A 68 -5.70 -12.73 -4.94
N ALA A 69 -4.86 -11.70 -4.82
CA ALA A 69 -4.21 -11.09 -5.98
C ALA A 69 -3.19 -12.05 -6.65
N ALA A 70 -2.41 -12.77 -5.85
CA ALA A 70 -1.41 -13.74 -6.33
C ALA A 70 -2.07 -15.00 -6.92
N ALA A 71 -3.20 -15.44 -6.38
CA ALA A 71 -3.98 -16.55 -6.94
C ALA A 71 -4.57 -16.22 -8.33
N TRP A 72 -4.90 -14.95 -8.59
CA TRP A 72 -5.50 -14.52 -9.85
C TRP A 72 -4.47 -14.04 -10.89
N PHE A 73 -3.39 -13.39 -10.45
CA PHE A 73 -2.43 -12.71 -11.32
C PHE A 73 -1.01 -13.31 -11.26
N GLY A 74 -0.75 -14.28 -10.39
CA GLY A 74 0.57 -14.88 -10.19
C GLY A 74 1.50 -14.07 -9.28
N PRO A 75 2.77 -14.54 -9.11
CA PRO A 75 3.71 -14.06 -8.09
C PRO A 75 4.18 -12.62 -8.32
N VAL A 76 4.09 -12.16 -9.57
CA VAL A 76 4.66 -10.88 -9.99
C VAL A 76 3.56 -9.84 -10.10
N CYS A 77 2.49 -10.16 -10.83
CA CYS A 77 1.39 -9.21 -11.03
C CYS A 77 0.49 -9.08 -9.80
N GLY A 78 0.39 -10.12 -8.95
CA GLY A 78 -0.40 -10.07 -7.71
C GLY A 78 0.04 -8.98 -6.73
N PRO A 79 1.31 -8.96 -6.29
CA PRO A 79 1.83 -7.92 -5.41
C PRO A 79 1.69 -6.50 -5.97
N ILE A 80 1.94 -6.34 -7.27
CA ILE A 80 1.84 -5.03 -7.95
C ILE A 80 0.40 -4.50 -7.91
N VAL A 81 -0.57 -5.33 -8.29
CA VAL A 81 -1.99 -4.94 -8.28
C VAL A 81 -2.47 -4.69 -6.85
N GLY A 82 -2.14 -5.58 -5.91
CA GLY A 82 -2.50 -5.44 -4.50
C GLY A 82 -2.00 -4.15 -3.87
N LYS A 83 -0.72 -3.81 -4.08
CA LYS A 83 -0.11 -2.58 -3.57
C LYS A 83 -0.65 -1.33 -4.25
N SER A 84 -0.89 -1.39 -5.55
CA SER A 84 -1.51 -0.27 -6.29
C SER A 84 -2.89 0.07 -5.73
N ILE A 85 -3.72 -0.94 -5.48
CA ILE A 85 -5.04 -0.78 -4.87
C ILE A 85 -4.92 -0.17 -3.47
N GLN A 86 -4.05 -0.71 -2.62
CA GLN A 86 -3.85 -0.19 -1.26
C GLN A 86 -3.40 1.27 -1.24
N ILE A 87 -2.45 1.66 -2.09
CA ILE A 87 -1.99 3.05 -2.19
C ILE A 87 -3.12 3.96 -2.63
N VAL A 88 -3.88 3.59 -3.67
CA VAL A 88 -4.99 4.41 -4.18
C VAL A 88 -6.06 4.60 -3.12
N PHE A 89 -6.52 3.52 -2.47
CA PHE A 89 -7.52 3.62 -1.41
C PHE A 89 -6.99 4.35 -0.17
N GLY A 90 -5.73 4.15 0.20
CA GLY A 90 -5.07 4.87 1.29
C GLY A 90 -4.97 6.37 1.02
N LEU A 91 -4.63 6.77 -0.21
CA LEU A 91 -4.60 8.18 -0.61
C LEU A 91 -6.02 8.79 -0.60
N ILE A 92 -7.02 8.08 -1.12
CA ILE A 92 -8.41 8.55 -1.07
C ILE A 92 -8.86 8.74 0.39
N ALA A 93 -8.57 7.77 1.26
CA ALA A 93 -8.91 7.83 2.68
C ALA A 93 -8.20 8.98 3.40
N THR A 94 -6.91 9.19 3.15
CA THR A 94 -6.14 10.30 3.74
C THR A 94 -6.61 11.67 3.26
N VAL A 95 -7.11 11.79 2.02
CA VAL A 95 -7.77 13.02 1.55
C VAL A 95 -9.06 13.29 2.35
N TYR A 96 -9.87 12.27 2.64
CA TYR A 96 -11.07 12.44 3.48
C TYR A 96 -10.71 12.88 4.90
N VAL A 97 -9.64 12.34 5.45
CA VAL A 97 -9.16 12.53 6.82
C VAL A 97 -7.95 13.49 6.85
N ARG A 98 -8.02 14.58 6.08
CA ARG A 98 -6.93 15.55 5.88
C ARG A 98 -6.18 15.98 7.15
N PRO A 99 -6.83 16.26 8.30
CA PRO A 99 -6.12 16.65 9.51
C PRO A 99 -5.11 15.61 10.01
N TYR A 100 -5.37 14.33 9.78
CA TYR A 100 -4.52 13.22 10.20
C TYR A 100 -3.73 12.59 9.04
N ALA A 101 -3.78 13.19 7.84
CA ALA A 101 -3.15 12.64 6.65
C ALA A 101 -1.64 12.41 6.83
N SER A 102 -0.93 13.35 7.46
CA SER A 102 0.51 13.19 7.72
C SER A 102 0.81 11.97 8.60
N LEU A 103 0.08 11.82 9.70
CA LEU A 103 0.23 10.70 10.63
C LEU A 103 -0.03 9.37 9.92
N LEU A 104 -1.13 9.29 9.15
CA LEU A 104 -1.49 8.09 8.41
C LEU A 104 -0.43 7.74 7.36
N LEU A 105 0.03 8.71 6.56
CA LEU A 105 1.05 8.47 5.53
C LEU A 105 2.37 7.99 6.14
N TRP A 106 2.81 8.60 7.24
CA TRP A 106 4.03 8.17 7.93
C TRP A 106 3.88 6.80 8.58
N ALA A 107 2.76 6.54 9.26
CA ALA A 107 2.49 5.23 9.84
C ALA A 107 2.48 4.13 8.77
N THR A 108 1.83 4.36 7.63
CA THR A 108 1.83 3.40 6.51
C THR A 108 3.23 3.24 5.91
N THR A 109 4.01 4.33 5.80
CA THR A 109 5.40 4.26 5.35
C THR A 109 6.24 3.36 6.26
N VAL A 110 6.12 3.53 7.59
CA VAL A 110 6.83 2.69 8.57
C VAL A 110 6.41 1.23 8.45
N LEU A 111 5.11 0.95 8.31
CA LEU A 111 4.61 -0.41 8.12
C LEU A 111 5.14 -1.05 6.84
N TYR A 112 5.20 -0.33 5.72
CA TYR A 112 5.77 -0.85 4.48
C TYR A 112 7.29 -1.04 4.56
N SER A 113 8.01 -0.12 5.20
CA SER A 113 9.45 -0.31 5.48
C SER A 113 9.71 -1.53 6.37
N TYR A 114 8.85 -1.77 7.36
CA TYR A 114 8.94 -2.96 8.21
C TYR A 114 8.66 -4.24 7.42
N ALA A 115 7.61 -4.26 6.59
CA ALA A 115 7.30 -5.40 5.72
C ALA A 115 8.46 -5.70 4.75
N PHE A 116 9.07 -4.65 4.18
CA PHE A 116 10.28 -4.78 3.37
C PHE A 116 11.43 -5.44 4.14
N LEU A 117 11.76 -4.94 5.34
CA LEU A 117 12.83 -5.49 6.17
C LEU A 117 12.53 -6.92 6.62
N HIS A 118 11.29 -7.22 6.97
CA HIS A 118 10.84 -8.56 7.31
C HIS A 118 11.03 -9.51 6.13
N ASN A 119 10.60 -9.12 4.93
CA ASN A 119 10.80 -9.92 3.73
C ASN A 119 12.29 -10.15 3.46
N LEU A 120 13.16 -9.15 3.63
CA LEU A 120 14.61 -9.32 3.50
C LEU A 120 15.23 -10.25 4.56
N TYR A 121 14.74 -10.19 5.79
CA TYR A 121 15.21 -11.03 6.87
C TYR A 121 14.79 -12.50 6.66
N VAL A 122 13.52 -12.70 6.29
CA VAL A 122 12.99 -14.03 5.98
C VAL A 122 13.64 -14.59 4.70
N THR A 123 13.97 -13.73 3.73
CA THR A 123 14.67 -14.15 2.51
C THR A 123 16.15 -14.49 2.66
N GLU A 124 16.65 -14.56 3.89
CA GLU A 124 18.05 -14.91 4.15
C GLU A 124 19.06 -14.05 3.36
N VAL A 125 18.65 -12.92 2.75
CA VAL A 125 19.54 -12.05 1.99
C VAL A 125 20.63 -11.53 2.92
N PHE A 126 20.29 -11.26 4.18
CA PHE A 126 21.26 -10.89 5.21
C PHE A 126 22.10 -12.07 5.74
N THR A 127 21.58 -13.29 5.81
CA THR A 127 22.35 -14.46 6.29
C THR A 127 23.32 -14.98 5.22
N VAL A 128 22.93 -14.94 3.94
CA VAL A 128 23.81 -15.25 2.80
C VAL A 128 24.89 -14.18 2.65
N TRP A 129 24.54 -12.88 2.69
CA TRP A 129 25.53 -11.81 2.56
C TRP A 129 26.52 -11.79 3.73
N ALA A 130 26.08 -12.07 4.96
CA ALA A 130 26.95 -12.22 6.13
C ALA A 130 27.89 -13.44 6.04
N ARG A 131 27.47 -14.55 5.39
CA ARG A 131 28.36 -15.69 5.10
C ARG A 131 29.39 -15.40 4.02
N THR A 132 29.04 -14.62 3.00
CA THR A 132 29.96 -14.32 1.88
C THR A 132 30.91 -13.16 2.14
N SER A 133 30.60 -12.27 3.10
CA SER A 133 31.47 -11.13 3.48
C SER A 133 32.38 -11.41 4.68
N GLY A 134 32.22 -12.55 5.33
CA GLY A 134 33.08 -13.03 6.43
C GLY A 134 34.01 -14.20 6.04
N GLY A 135 34.19 -14.47 4.75
CA GLY A 135 35.06 -15.52 4.21
C GLY A 135 36.33 -14.97 3.58
#